data_AF-A0A7W0JQJ6-F1
#
_entry.id   AF-A0A7W0JQJ6-F1
#
_cell.length_a   1.000
_cell.length_b   1.000
_cell.length_c   1.000
_cell.angle_alpha   90.00
_cell.angle_beta   90.00
_cell.angle_gamma   90.00
#
_symmetry.space_group_name_H-M   'P 1'
#
loop_
_entity.id
_entity.type
_entity.pdbx_description
1 polymer ?
#
loop_
_entity_poly.entity_id
_entity_poly.type
_entity_poly.pdbx_seq_one_letter_code
_entity_poly.pdbx_strand_id
1 'polypeptide(L)'
;SLGPRDVDNSPLGGNRRLNFSLEAYIPIPGADRTLRALTFVDAGQVWGLAPRRDSNGNFVVINGRPVYEDEKTDLGNLRYSVGIGVAWISPLGPLKLSYAYPLNRKPEDRVQRFQFQIGTGF
;
A
#
# COMPACT_ATOMS: atom_id res chain seq x y z
N SER A 1 4.73 4.64 -0.05
CA SER A 1 5.11 3.62 -1.06
C SER A 1 5.63 2.43 -0.32
N LEU A 2 5.24 1.22 -0.74
CA LEU A 2 5.62 -0.03 -0.11
C LEU A 2 6.91 -0.59 -0.73
N GLY A 3 7.71 -1.30 0.08
CA GLY A 3 8.87 -2.07 -0.36
C GLY A 3 10.24 -1.50 -0.01
N PRO A 4 11.30 -2.30 -0.22
CA PRO A 4 12.70 -1.89 -0.12
C PRO A 4 13.02 -0.63 -0.92
N ARG A 5 13.99 0.12 -0.41
CA ARG A 5 14.54 1.31 -1.05
C ARG A 5 16.05 1.20 -1.18
N ASP A 6 16.58 1.79 -2.24
CA ASP A 6 18.01 1.81 -2.51
C ASP A 6 18.74 2.85 -1.65
N VAL A 7 20.06 2.88 -1.75
CA VAL A 7 20.94 3.82 -1.04
C VAL A 7 20.62 5.30 -1.33
N ASP A 8 20.07 5.58 -2.51
CA ASP A 8 19.62 6.91 -2.94
C ASP A 8 18.15 7.22 -2.58
N ASN A 9 17.52 6.34 -1.78
CA ASN A 9 16.11 6.39 -1.39
C ASN A 9 15.12 6.13 -2.56
N SER A 10 15.56 5.66 -3.73
CA SER A 10 14.67 5.21 -4.80
C SER A 10 13.94 3.91 -4.43
N PRO A 11 12.70 3.69 -4.90
CA PRO A 11 11.98 2.44 -4.64
C PRO A 11 12.59 1.29 -5.47
N LEU A 12 13.20 0.31 -4.82
CA LEU A 12 13.71 -0.91 -5.47
C LEU A 12 12.57 -1.87 -5.84
N GLY A 13 11.46 -1.78 -5.09
CA GLY A 13 10.42 -2.81 -5.12
C GLY A 13 10.87 -4.07 -4.39
N GLY A 14 10.14 -5.15 -4.58
CA GLY A 14 10.44 -6.44 -3.95
C GLY A 14 10.01 -7.58 -4.85
N ASN A 15 10.69 -8.72 -4.70
CA ASN A 15 10.36 -9.96 -5.40
C ASN A 15 9.27 -10.77 -4.68
N ARG A 16 8.85 -10.33 -3.48
CA ARG A 16 7.80 -10.96 -2.69
C ARG A 16 6.80 -9.90 -2.21
N ARG A 17 5.53 -10.28 -2.18
CA ARG A 17 4.42 -9.42 -1.74
C ARG A 17 3.41 -10.21 -0.92
N LEU A 18 2.85 -9.55 0.09
CA LEU A 18 1.69 -9.98 0.86
C LEU A 18 0.66 -8.86 0.84
N ASN A 19 -0.55 -9.17 0.40
CA ASN A 19 -1.66 -8.23 0.36
C ASN A 19 -2.87 -8.87 1.04
N PHE A 20 -3.55 -8.10 1.89
CA PHE A 20 -4.79 -8.47 2.56
C PHE A 20 -5.75 -7.29 2.45
N SER A 21 -7.01 -7.57 2.14
CA SER A 21 -8.06 -6.56 2.05
C SER A 21 -9.37 -7.15 2.55
N LEU A 22 -10.05 -6.39 3.41
CA LEU A 22 -11.38 -6.68 3.91
C LEU A 22 -12.28 -5.50 3.57
N GLU A 23 -13.31 -5.73 2.76
CA GLU A 23 -14.27 -4.70 2.37
C GLU A 23 -15.70 -5.08 2.79
N ALA A 24 -16.43 -4.12 3.33
CA ALA A 24 -17.84 -4.27 3.66
C ALA A 24 -18.67 -3.22 2.91
N TYR A 25 -19.68 -3.68 2.18
CA TYR A 25 -20.63 -2.83 1.46
C TYR A 25 -21.85 -2.56 2.32
N ILE A 26 -22.21 -1.28 2.42
CA ILE A 26 -23.33 -0.80 3.22
C ILE A 26 -24.36 -0.20 2.26
N PRO A 27 -25.62 -0.68 2.25
CA PRO A 27 -26.67 -0.06 1.47
C PRO A 27 -26.93 1.36 1.99
N ILE A 28 -27.13 2.32 1.08
CA ILE A 28 -27.47 3.70 1.45
C ILE A 28 -28.99 3.82 1.47
N PRO A 29 -29.63 4.07 2.62
CA PRO A 29 -31.07 4.24 2.69
C PRO A 29 -31.53 5.39 1.78
N GLY A 30 -32.53 5.13 0.93
CA GLY A 30 -33.07 6.14 0.00
C GLY A 30 -32.27 6.34 -1.29
N ALA A 31 -31.16 5.62 -1.51
CA ALA A 31 -30.45 5.61 -2.78
C ALA A 31 -30.77 4.37 -3.63
N ASP A 32 -30.60 4.50 -4.96
CA ASP A 32 -30.73 3.38 -5.89
C ASP A 32 -29.63 2.33 -5.69
N ARG A 33 -29.91 1.07 -6.09
CA ARG A 33 -29.00 -0.08 -5.93
C ARG A 33 -27.65 0.05 -6.65
N THR A 34 -27.52 1.04 -7.53
CA THR A 34 -26.30 1.39 -8.27
C THR A 34 -25.27 2.11 -7.39
N LEU A 35 -25.68 2.67 -6.25
CA LEU A 35 -24.82 3.38 -5.32
C LEU A 35 -24.70 2.59 -4.01
N ARG A 36 -23.46 2.36 -3.57
CA ARG A 36 -23.17 1.68 -2.29
C ARG A 36 -22.09 2.42 -1.54
N ALA A 37 -22.28 2.58 -0.23
CA ALA A 37 -21.18 2.95 0.63
C ALA A 37 -20.30 1.72 0.88
N LEU A 38 -19.02 1.94 1.12
CA LEU A 38 -18.10 0.88 1.53
C LEU A 38 -17.20 1.38 2.65
N THR A 39 -16.82 0.44 3.50
CA THR A 39 -15.72 0.60 4.46
C THR A 39 -14.74 -0.53 4.24
N PHE A 40 -13.46 -0.27 4.48
CA PHE A 40 -12.43 -1.26 4.24
C PHE A 40 -11.28 -1.19 5.24
N VAL A 41 -10.59 -2.32 5.37
CA VAL A 41 -9.32 -2.46 6.05
C VAL A 41 -8.37 -3.15 5.09
N ASP A 42 -7.22 -2.54 4.84
CA ASP A 42 -6.19 -3.08 3.97
C ASP A 42 -4.89 -3.26 4.75
N ALA A 43 -4.13 -4.28 4.39
CA ALA A 43 -2.77 -4.48 4.83
C ALA A 43 -1.90 -4.98 3.66
N GLY A 44 -0.67 -4.50 3.59
CA GLY A 44 0.24 -4.79 2.51
C GLY A 44 1.69 -4.72 2.95
N GLN A 45 2.50 -5.63 2.44
CA GLN A 45 3.94 -5.62 2.61
C GLN A 45 4.60 -6.13 1.33
N VAL A 46 5.63 -5.43 0.89
CA VAL A 46 6.52 -5.84 -0.20
C VAL A 46 7.90 -5.94 0.41
N TRP A 47 8.63 -7.02 0.12
CA TRP A 47 9.99 -7.22 0.61
C TRP A 47 10.83 -7.96 -0.42
N GLY A 48 12.14 -7.94 -0.22
CA GLY A 48 13.10 -8.57 -1.11
C GLY A 48 14.50 -8.02 -0.86
N LEU A 49 15.27 -7.89 -1.94
CA LEU A 49 16.65 -7.45 -1.88
C LEU A 49 16.75 -5.97 -1.47
N ALA A 50 17.48 -5.67 -0.40
CA ALA A 50 17.70 -4.31 0.13
C ALA A 50 19.17 -4.08 0.49
N PRO A 51 19.67 -2.82 0.49
CA PRO A 51 21.01 -2.52 0.97
C PRO A 51 21.17 -2.92 2.44
N ARG A 52 22.19 -3.72 2.74
CA ARG A 52 22.53 -4.15 4.09
C ARG A 52 22.90 -2.93 4.94
N ARG A 53 22.36 -2.87 6.16
CA ARG A 53 22.74 -1.87 7.17
C ARG A 53 23.46 -2.53 8.34
N ASP A 54 24.44 -1.84 8.91
CA ASP A 54 25.08 -2.24 10.16
C ASP A 54 24.21 -1.89 11.39
N SER A 55 24.65 -2.28 12.59
CA SER A 55 23.93 -1.99 13.85
C SER A 55 23.79 -0.49 14.15
N ASN A 56 24.54 0.38 13.47
CA ASN A 56 24.49 1.83 13.62
C ASN A 56 23.60 2.48 12.55
N GLY A 57 22.99 1.68 11.65
CA GLY A 57 22.13 2.15 10.57
C GLY A 57 22.87 2.59 9.30
N ASN A 58 24.20 2.45 9.24
CA ASN A 58 24.98 2.82 8.05
C ASN A 58 24.92 1.73 7.00
N PHE A 59 24.95 2.11 5.72
CA PHE A 59 25.04 1.15 4.62
C PHE A 59 26.38 0.42 4.64
N VAL A 60 26.33 -0.91 4.53
CA VAL A 60 27.54 -1.75 4.41
C VAL A 60 28.05 -1.69 2.98
N VAL A 61 29.27 -1.21 2.81
CA VAL A 61 29.93 -1.04 1.50
C VAL A 61 31.21 -1.87 1.49
N ILE A 62 31.40 -2.69 0.45
CA ILE A 62 32.62 -3.48 0.23
C ILE A 62 33.21 -3.08 -1.14
N ASN A 63 34.49 -2.73 -1.17
CA ASN A 63 35.19 -2.27 -2.40
C ASN A 63 34.45 -1.12 -3.11
N GLY A 64 33.88 -0.18 -2.35
CA GLY A 64 33.13 0.96 -2.88
C GLY A 64 31.74 0.63 -3.43
N ARG A 65 31.23 -0.59 -3.24
CA ARG A 65 29.88 -0.99 -3.68
C ARG A 65 28.98 -1.35 -2.49
N PRO A 66 27.72 -0.87 -2.45
CA PRO A 66 26.74 -1.32 -1.46
C PRO A 66 26.54 -2.83 -1.55
N VAL A 67 26.48 -3.48 -0.39
CA VAL A 67 26.12 -4.89 -0.28
C VAL A 67 24.62 -5.00 -0.10
N TYR A 68 23.99 -5.89 -0.87
CA TYR A 68 22.56 -6.15 -0.77
C TYR A 68 22.30 -7.51 -0.13
N GLU A 69 21.25 -7.60 0.67
CA GLU A 69 20.80 -8.85 1.29
C GLU A 69 19.27 -8.97 1.28
N ASP A 70 18.75 -10.19 1.46
CA ASP A 70 17.31 -10.43 1.51
C ASP A 70 16.76 -9.82 2.81
N GLU A 71 15.87 -8.83 2.69
CA GLU A 71 15.24 -8.18 3.82
C GLU A 71 14.39 -9.19 4.58
N LYS A 72 14.64 -9.33 5.89
CA LYS A 72 13.82 -10.19 6.74
C LYS A 72 12.41 -9.61 6.86
N THR A 73 11.41 -10.47 6.74
CA THR A 73 10.02 -10.09 6.95
C THR A 73 9.80 -9.79 8.44
N ASP A 74 9.72 -8.51 8.78
CA ASP A 74 9.27 -8.04 10.09
C ASP A 74 7.82 -7.54 9.99
N LEU A 75 6.99 -7.89 10.98
CA LEU A 75 5.62 -7.39 11.14
C LEU A 75 5.61 -5.86 11.30
N GLY A 76 6.68 -5.25 11.82
CA GLY A 76 6.83 -3.79 11.91
C GLY A 76 6.90 -3.08 10.55
N ASN A 77 7.14 -3.81 9.46
CA ASN A 77 7.15 -3.29 8.10
C ASN A 77 5.80 -3.40 7.37
N LEU A 78 4.82 -4.08 7.97
CA LEU A 78 3.48 -4.19 7.42
C LEU A 78 2.81 -2.80 7.38
N ARG A 79 2.36 -2.35 6.21
CA ARG A 79 1.54 -1.14 6.11
C ARG A 79 0.09 -1.54 6.13
N TYR A 80 -0.72 -0.82 6.89
CA TYR A 80 -2.14 -1.07 6.95
C TYR A 80 -2.91 0.25 7.07
N SER A 81 -4.13 0.23 6.56
CA SER A 81 -5.02 1.38 6.49
C SER A 81 -6.46 0.97 6.71
N VAL A 82 -7.25 1.93 7.18
CA VAL A 82 -8.70 1.84 7.21
C VAL A 82 -9.26 2.93 6.33
N GLY A 83 -10.41 2.70 5.72
CA GLY A 83 -10.99 3.72 4.86
C GLY A 83 -12.47 3.55 4.61
N ILE A 84 -13.01 4.59 4.00
CA ILE A 84 -14.40 4.66 3.56
C ILE A 84 -14.42 4.99 2.07
N GLY A 85 -15.54 4.70 1.42
CA GLY A 85 -15.71 5.05 0.03
C GLY A 85 -17.12 4.88 -0.47
N VAL A 86 -17.25 5.12 -1.77
CA VAL A 86 -18.48 4.95 -2.52
C VAL A 86 -18.15 4.12 -3.76
N ALA A 87 -18.95 3.08 -4.00
CA ALA A 87 -19.00 2.36 -5.26
C ALA A 87 -20.26 2.78 -6.01
N TRP A 88 -20.09 3.19 -7.26
CA TRP A 88 -21.16 3.67 -8.12
C TRP A 88 -21.10 3.00 -9.49
N ILE A 89 -22.19 2.36 -9.90
CA ILE A 89 -22.37 1.93 -11.30
C ILE A 89 -22.96 3.12 -12.07
N SER A 90 -22.09 3.92 -12.67
CA SER A 90 -22.46 5.08 -13.48
C SER A 90 -22.87 4.65 -14.90
N PRO A 91 -23.51 5.54 -15.70
CA PRO A 91 -23.79 5.27 -17.11
C PRO A 91 -22.54 4.95 -17.96
N LEU A 92 -21.36 5.41 -17.51
CA LEU A 92 -20.09 5.18 -18.18
C LEU A 92 -19.34 3.95 -17.65
N GLY A 93 -19.90 3.25 -16.66
CA GLY A 93 -19.34 2.05 -16.04
C GLY A 93 -19.08 2.17 -14.54
N PRO A 94 -18.44 1.15 -13.93
CA PRO A 94 -18.13 1.13 -12.51
C PRO A 94 -17.13 2.22 -12.11
N LEU A 95 -17.44 2.92 -11.03
CA LEU A 95 -16.58 3.90 -10.37
C LEU A 95 -16.45 3.52 -8.90
N LYS A 96 -15.22 3.59 -8.38
CA LYS A 96 -14.96 3.51 -6.93
C LYS A 96 -14.17 4.73 -6.51
N LEU A 97 -14.70 5.45 -5.53
CA LEU A 97 -14.04 6.57 -4.86
C LEU A 97 -13.75 6.14 -3.43
N SER A 98 -12.51 6.28 -2.97
CA SER A 98 -12.13 5.90 -1.61
C SER A 98 -11.25 6.94 -0.94
N TYR A 99 -11.38 7.00 0.37
CA TYR A 99 -10.54 7.76 1.26
C TYR A 99 -9.97 6.84 2.33
N ALA A 100 -8.66 6.60 2.26
CA ALA A 100 -7.90 5.75 3.17
C ALA A 100 -7.10 6.58 4.17
N TYR A 101 -7.15 6.17 5.44
CA TYR A 101 -6.29 6.65 6.50
C TYR A 101 -5.23 5.59 6.84
N PRO A 102 -3.94 5.85 6.57
CA PRO A 102 -2.87 4.92 6.93
C PRO A 102 -2.65 4.92 8.44
N LEU A 103 -2.67 3.73 9.04
CA LEU A 103 -2.50 3.54 10.48
C LEU A 103 -1.04 3.31 10.88
N ASN A 104 -0.21 2.74 9.99
CA ASN A 104 1.22 2.54 10.21
C ASN A 104 2.06 3.25 9.13
N ARG A 105 2.01 4.58 9.10
CA ARG A 105 2.83 5.38 8.18
C ARG A 105 4.25 5.51 8.72
N LYS A 106 5.25 5.40 7.84
CA LYS A 106 6.65 5.75 8.14
C LYS A 106 7.05 7.05 7.42
N PRO A 107 8.05 7.80 7.90
CA PRO A 107 8.46 9.09 7.32
C PRO A 107 8.80 9.04 5.83
N GLU A 108 9.23 7.89 5.34
CA GLU A 108 9.66 7.64 3.97
C GLU A 108 8.49 7.24 3.07
N ASP A 109 7.30 7.02 3.63
CA ASP A 109 6.14 6.60 2.88
C ASP A 109 5.48 7.76 2.14
N ARG A 110 5.44 7.65 0.80
CA ARG A 110 4.48 8.43 0.01
C ARG A 110 3.05 7.97 0.28
N VAL A 111 2.25 8.81 0.93
CA VAL A 111 0.84 8.56 1.28
C VAL A 111 -0.10 9.19 0.24
N GLN A 112 -1.05 8.41 -0.25
CA GLN A 112 -2.16 8.87 -1.10
C GLN A 112 -3.48 8.46 -0.44
N ARG A 113 -4.18 9.43 0.14
CA ARG A 113 -5.41 9.17 0.92
C ARG A 113 -6.63 9.02 0.04
N PHE A 114 -6.80 9.91 -0.94
CA PHE A 114 -7.89 9.84 -1.90
C PHE A 114 -7.48 9.00 -3.11
N GLN A 115 -8.30 8.05 -3.49
CA GLN A 115 -8.10 7.23 -4.69
C GLN A 115 -9.42 7.12 -5.46
N PHE A 116 -9.30 7.04 -6.78
CA PHE A 116 -10.44 6.80 -7.66
C PHE A 116 -10.06 5.74 -8.68
N GLN A 117 -11.01 4.85 -9.00
CA GLN A 117 -10.88 3.82 -10.00
C GLN A 117 -12.08 3.90 -10.94
N ILE A 118 -11.82 3.99 -12.24
CA ILE A 118 -12.84 4.01 -13.30
C ILE A 118 -12.69 2.73 -14.12
N GLY A 119 -13.79 2.04 -14.38
CA GLY A 119 -13.84 0.81 -15.16
C GLY A 119 -13.57 -0.46 -14.35
N THR A 120 -13.50 -1.59 -15.04
CA THR A 120 -13.15 -2.89 -14.47
C THR A 120 -11.63 -3.01 -14.43
N GLY A 121 -11.00 -2.64 -13.31
CA GLY A 121 -9.56 -2.88 -13.11
C GLY A 121 -9.33 -4.34 -12.73
N PHE A 122 -8.42 -5.01 -13.44
CA PHE A 122 -7.88 -6.33 -13.12
C PHE A 122 -6.57 -6.19 -12.33
#